data_AF-A0A1F7LXC4-F1
#
_entry.id   AF-A0A1F7LXC4-F1
#
_cell.length_a   1.000
_cell.length_b   1.000
_cell.length_c   1.000
_cell.angle_alpha   90.00
_cell.angle_beta   90.00
_cell.angle_gamma   90.00
#
_symmetry.space_group_name_H-M   'P 1'
#
loop_
_entity.id
_entity.type
_entity.pdbx_description
1 polymer ?
#
loop_
_entity_poly.entity_id
_entity_poly.type
_entity_poly.pdbx_seq_one_letter_code
_entity_poly.pdbx_strand_id
1 'polypeptide(L)'
;MLHTGSLAMSVPPRESGHPLNRFNRRLLATTDVVAVSMNLLDYRRTSVARAFDAVRDEAARRGIAVRRGELVGLAPRAAFEGREPESLGLVDFAPHQYLETHLSPDPRRE
;
A
#
# COMPACT_ATOMS: atom_id res chain seq x y z
N MET A 1 -16.23 0.33 -11.74
CA MET A 1 -14.81 0.33 -12.18
C MET A 1 -13.95 0.21 -10.93
N LEU A 2 -13.54 -1.02 -10.60
CA LEU A 2 -12.69 -1.32 -9.45
C LEU A 2 -11.29 -0.78 -9.76
N HIS A 3 -10.89 0.32 -9.12
CA HIS A 3 -9.53 0.85 -9.25
C HIS A 3 -8.67 0.13 -8.22
N THR A 4 -8.24 -1.09 -8.54
CA THR A 4 -7.38 -1.90 -7.69
C THR A 4 -5.97 -1.32 -7.65
N GLY A 5 -5.65 -0.59 -6.57
CA GLY A 5 -4.27 -0.34 -6.17
C GLY A 5 -3.82 -1.49 -5.27
N SER A 6 -2.66 -2.08 -5.56
CA SER A 6 -2.05 -3.07 -4.68
C SER A 6 -0.92 -2.40 -3.89
N LEU A 7 -1.00 -2.44 -2.56
CA LEU A 7 0.03 -1.92 -1.65
C LEU A 7 0.70 -3.13 -0.99
N ALA A 8 2.02 -3.21 -1.10
CA ALA A 8 2.84 -4.17 -0.37
C ALA A 8 3.65 -3.44 0.71
N MET A 9 3.58 -3.93 1.94
CA MET A 9 4.21 -3.32 3.12
C MET A 9 5.20 -4.28 3.76
N SER A 10 6.44 -3.86 3.95
CA SER A 10 7.51 -4.69 4.52
C SER A 10 7.66 -4.47 6.03
N VAL A 11 7.69 -5.57 6.79
CA VAL A 11 7.73 -5.61 8.27
C VAL A 11 8.70 -6.72 8.70
N PRO A 12 9.62 -6.55 9.68
CA PRO A 12 10.48 -7.63 10.15
C PRO A 12 9.67 -8.76 10.85
N PRO A 13 10.10 -10.04 10.79
CA PRO A 13 9.42 -11.14 11.45
C PRO A 13 9.57 -11.02 12.97
N ARG A 14 8.56 -11.52 13.69
CA ARG A 14 8.61 -11.71 15.14
C ARG A 14 8.71 -13.21 15.41
N GLU A 15 9.64 -13.64 16.27
CA GLU A 15 9.63 -15.02 16.78
C GLU A 15 8.45 -15.18 17.75
N SER A 16 7.40 -15.89 17.32
CA SER A 16 6.54 -16.75 18.16
C SER A 16 5.36 -17.27 17.34
N GLY A 17 5.20 -18.60 17.36
CA GLY A 17 4.20 -19.32 16.59
C GLY A 17 2.81 -19.25 17.19
N HIS A 18 1.81 -19.08 16.33
CA HIS A 18 0.60 -19.90 16.20
C HIS A 18 -0.30 -19.33 15.08
N PRO A 19 -1.09 -20.15 14.37
CA PRO A 19 -1.76 -19.74 13.14
C PRO A 19 -3.15 -19.19 13.43
N LEU A 20 -3.61 -18.18 12.68
CA LEU A 20 -5.04 -17.98 12.39
C LEU A 20 -5.26 -16.95 11.27
N ASN A 21 -6.22 -17.29 10.41
CA ASN A 21 -6.92 -16.54 9.36
C ASN A 21 -6.20 -16.23 8.04
N ARG A 22 -6.93 -16.53 6.96
CA ARG A 22 -6.50 -16.60 5.56
C ARG A 22 -6.14 -15.22 5.02
N PHE A 23 -4.87 -14.85 5.08
CA PHE A 23 -4.26 -13.80 4.24
C PHE A 23 -3.55 -14.47 3.08
N ASN A 24 -3.69 -13.95 1.86
CA ASN A 24 -2.90 -14.39 0.70
C ASN A 24 -1.44 -13.90 0.89
N ARG A 25 -0.71 -14.56 1.79
CA ARG A 25 0.69 -14.28 2.10
C ARG A 25 1.55 -14.91 1.01
N ARG A 26 1.98 -14.14 0.02
CA ARG A 26 3.14 -14.55 -0.80
C ARG A 26 4.39 -14.29 0.02
N LEU A 27 4.94 -15.35 0.61
CA LEU A 27 6.27 -15.36 1.21
C LEU A 27 7.30 -15.29 0.07
N LEU A 28 8.02 -14.18 -0.07
CA LEU A 28 9.25 -14.13 -0.85
C LEU A 28 10.36 -14.68 0.05
N ALA A 29 10.90 -15.84 -0.32
CA ALA A 29 11.70 -16.73 0.52
C ALA A 29 13.15 -16.25 0.77
N THR A 30 13.43 -14.95 0.72
CA THR A 30 14.79 -14.42 0.93
C THR A 30 14.71 -13.04 1.61
N THR A 31 14.56 -12.99 2.94
CA THR A 31 15.04 -11.93 3.86
C THR A 31 14.25 -12.00 5.18
N ASP A 32 14.83 -11.50 6.27
CA ASP A 32 14.20 -11.26 7.59
C ASP A 32 13.09 -10.20 7.51
N VAL A 33 12.14 -10.39 6.60
CA VAL A 33 11.08 -9.45 6.24
C VAL A 33 9.86 -10.22 5.80
N VAL A 34 8.70 -9.85 6.33
CA VAL A 34 7.38 -10.26 5.86
C VAL A 34 6.70 -9.11 5.13
N ALA A 35 5.89 -9.44 4.12
CA ALA A 35 5.11 -8.46 3.38
C ALA A 35 3.61 -8.60 3.65
N VAL A 36 2.93 -7.49 3.89
CA VAL A 36 1.46 -7.40 3.87
C VAL A 36 1.06 -6.84 2.51
N SER A 37 0.45 -7.68 1.67
CA SER A 37 -0.10 -7.27 0.37
C SER A 37 -1.60 -7.10 0.48
N MET A 38 -2.12 -6.00 -0.08
CA MET A 38 -3.55 -5.69 -0.07
C MET A 38 -4.01 -5.06 -1.36
N ASN A 39 -5.21 -5.42 -1.79
CA ASN A 39 -5.90 -4.75 -2.88
C ASN A 39 -6.92 -3.77 -2.30
N LEU A 40 -6.80 -2.50 -2.67
CA LEU A 40 -7.78 -1.47 -2.33
C LEU A 40 -8.80 -1.39 -3.46
N LEU A 41 -10.02 -1.86 -3.19
CA LEU A 41 -11.06 -2.00 -4.20
C LEU A 41 -11.76 -0.67 -4.55
N ASP A 42 -11.83 0.24 -3.57
CA ASP A 42 -12.36 1.60 -3.74
C ASP A 42 -11.57 2.57 -2.85
N TYR A 43 -10.67 3.33 -3.45
CA TYR A 43 -9.82 4.29 -2.73
C TYR A 43 -10.60 5.42 -2.06
N ARG A 44 -11.84 5.66 -2.49
CA ARG A 44 -12.71 6.70 -1.89
C ARG A 44 -13.29 6.25 -0.55
N ARG A 45 -13.39 4.93 -0.34
CA ARG A 45 -13.79 4.34 0.95
C ARG A 45 -12.59 4.09 1.83
N THR A 46 -11.53 3.50 1.27
CA THR A 46 -10.28 3.22 1.96
C THR A 46 -9.12 3.64 1.07
N SER A 47 -8.55 4.81 1.36
CA SER A 47 -7.38 5.34 0.68
C SER A 47 -6.12 4.54 0.98
N VAL A 48 -5.08 4.75 0.16
CA VAL A 48 -3.73 4.19 0.39
C VAL A 48 -3.19 4.70 1.73
N ALA A 49 -3.42 5.99 2.04
CA ALA A 49 -3.03 6.59 3.30
C ALA A 49 -3.64 5.88 4.51
N ARG A 50 -4.96 5.70 4.53
CA ARG A 50 -5.64 5.01 5.64
C ARG A 50 -5.24 3.56 5.78
N ALA A 51 -5.06 2.87 4.65
CA ALA A 51 -4.61 1.48 4.64
C ALA A 51 -3.19 1.33 5.22
N PHE A 52 -2.28 2.23 4.83
CA PHE A 52 -0.92 2.31 5.36
C PHE A 52 -0.92 2.55 6.87
N ASP A 53 -1.65 3.57 7.34
CA ASP A 53 -1.70 3.92 8.76
C ASP A 53 -2.29 2.76 9.59
N ALA A 54 -3.35 2.10 9.10
CA ALA A 54 -3.93 0.93 9.77
C ALA A 54 -2.93 -0.23 9.94
N VAL A 55 -2.12 -0.52 8.91
CA VAL A 55 -1.06 -1.54 9.00
C VAL A 55 0.04 -1.10 9.95
N ARG A 56 0.49 0.15 9.85
CA ARG A 56 1.53 0.70 10.73
C ARG A 56 1.10 0.62 12.19
N ASP A 57 -0.13 1.00 12.50
CA ASP A 57 -0.63 1.06 13.86
C ASP A 57 -0.86 -0.36 14.44
N GLU A 58 -1.32 -1.33 13.63
CA GLU A 58 -1.38 -2.73 14.04
C GLU A 58 0.02 -3.35 14.25
N ALA A 59 0.98 -3.04 13.38
CA ALA A 59 2.36 -3.50 13.53
C ALA A 59 3.01 -2.90 14.78
N ALA A 60 2.81 -1.60 15.01
CA ALA A 60 3.33 -0.88 16.19
C ALA A 60 2.76 -1.44 17.50
N ARG A 61 1.47 -1.79 17.54
CA ARG A 61 0.87 -2.50 18.71
C ARG A 61 1.55 -3.83 19.02
N ARG A 62 2.21 -4.43 18.04
CA ARG A 62 2.99 -5.67 18.19
C ARG A 62 4.49 -5.42 18.34
N GLY A 63 4.92 -4.17 18.50
CA GLY A 63 6.33 -3.79 18.60
C GLY A 63 7.11 -4.03 17.30
N ILE A 64 6.43 -4.02 16.15
CA ILE A 64 7.05 -4.29 14.85
C ILE A 64 7.02 -3.02 14.00
N ALA A 65 8.18 -2.60 13.50
CA ALA A 65 8.32 -1.41 12.67
C ALA A 65 8.02 -1.72 11.20
N VAL A 66 7.30 -0.82 10.53
CA VAL A 66 7.15 -0.85 9.07
C VAL A 66 8.40 -0.27 8.44
N ARG A 67 9.04 -1.00 7.52
CA ARG A 67 10.29 -0.57 6.85
C ARG A 67 10.02 0.32 5.65
N ARG A 68 9.12 -0.10 4.76
CA ARG A 68 8.76 0.59 3.52
C ARG A 68 7.41 0.11 2.99
N GLY A 69 6.82 0.92 2.13
CA GLY A 69 5.70 0.55 1.26
C GLY A 69 6.16 0.40 -0.20
N GLU A 70 5.34 -0.28 -0.98
CA GLU A 70 5.49 -0.40 -2.43
C GLU A 70 4.10 -0.35 -3.06
N LEU A 71 3.92 0.55 -4.03
CA LEU A 71 2.73 0.58 -4.87
C LEU A 71 2.98 -0.30 -6.10
N VAL A 72 2.15 -1.31 -6.28
CA VAL A 72 2.14 -2.13 -7.49
C VAL A 72 1.15 -1.55 -8.49
N GLY A 73 1.66 -1.03 -9.60
CA GLY A 73 0.88 -0.42 -10.67
C GLY A 73 0.71 1.10 -10.50
N LEU A 74 -0.47 1.60 -10.87
CA LEU A 74 -0.82 3.02 -10.84
C LEU A 74 -1.86 3.30 -9.76
N ALA A 75 -1.83 4.51 -9.19
CA ALA A 75 -2.85 4.99 -8.27
C ALA A 75 -3.30 6.41 -8.65
N PRO A 76 -4.60 6.75 -8.53
CA PRO A 76 -5.05 8.13 -8.63
C PRO A 76 -4.41 9.00 -7.54
N ARG A 77 -4.12 10.27 -7.83
CA ARG A 77 -3.63 11.24 -6.83
C ARG A 77 -4.56 11.34 -5.62
N ALA A 78 -5.87 11.28 -5.85
CA ALA A 78 -6.88 11.33 -4.79
C ALA A 78 -6.80 10.14 -3.81
N ALA A 79 -6.18 9.01 -4.20
CA ALA A 79 -6.01 7.85 -3.34
C ALA A 79 -5.01 8.08 -2.19
N PHE A 80 -4.26 9.17 -2.23
CA PHE A 80 -3.26 9.54 -1.22
C PHE A 80 -3.79 10.54 -0.18
N GLU A 81 -5.04 11.03 -0.31
CA GLU A 81 -5.64 12.02 0.62
C GLU A 81 -4.75 13.26 0.85
N GLY A 82 -4.04 13.71 -0.20
CA GLY A 82 -3.15 14.88 -0.13
C GLY A 82 -1.83 14.63 0.59
N ARG A 83 -1.55 13.38 1.02
CA ARG A 83 -0.25 13.00 1.56
C ARG A 83 0.77 12.76 0.45
N GLU A 84 2.00 13.14 0.73
CA GLU A 84 3.14 12.77 -0.13
C GLU A 84 3.39 11.26 -0.07
N PRO A 85 3.62 10.58 -1.21
CA PRO A 85 3.90 9.14 -1.29
C PRO A 85 5.01 8.67 -0.34
N GLU A 86 6.06 9.47 -0.16
CA GLU A 86 7.20 9.18 0.70
C GLU A 86 6.77 9.03 2.17
N SER A 87 5.76 9.79 2.60
CA SER A 87 5.20 9.66 3.95
C SER A 87 4.49 8.32 4.19
N LEU A 88 4.15 7.62 3.11
CA LEU A 88 3.58 6.26 3.10
C LEU A 88 4.67 5.20 2.87
N GLY A 89 5.94 5.57 3.04
CA GLY A 89 7.08 4.69 2.85
C GLY A 89 7.32 4.28 1.39
N LEU A 90 6.72 4.97 0.42
CA LEU A 90 6.93 4.73 -1.01
C LEU A 90 8.20 5.47 -1.48
N VAL A 91 9.36 4.93 -1.13
CA VAL A 91 10.67 5.60 -1.27
C VAL A 91 11.05 5.86 -2.73
N ASP A 92 10.66 4.97 -3.65
CA ASP A 92 10.98 5.07 -5.08
C ASP A 92 9.74 5.47 -5.91
N PHE A 93 8.79 6.19 -5.31
CA PHE A 93 7.59 6.61 -6.01
C PHE A 93 7.92 7.63 -7.10
N ALA A 94 7.48 7.36 -8.32
CA ALA A 94 7.74 8.24 -9.46
C ALA A 94 6.44 8.86 -10.01
N PRO A 95 6.48 10.07 -10.59
CA PRO A 95 5.29 10.75 -11.12
C PRO A 95 4.50 9.95 -12.17
N HIS A 96 5.14 9.04 -12.91
CA HIS A 96 4.47 8.16 -13.86
C HIS A 96 3.61 7.08 -13.18
N GLN A 97 3.70 6.88 -11.86
CA GLN A 97 2.83 5.97 -11.12
C GLN A 97 1.50 6.61 -10.72
N TYR A 98 1.32 7.92 -10.96
CA TYR A 98 0.01 8.53 -10.91
C TYR A 98 -0.81 8.13 -12.14
N LEU A 99 -2.06 7.73 -11.91
CA LEU A 99 -2.98 7.35 -12.99
C LEU A 99 -3.21 8.53 -13.95
N GLU A 100 -3.34 9.73 -13.41
CA GLU A 100 -3.62 10.97 -14.15
C GLU A 100 -2.50 11.30 -15.16
N THR A 101 -1.27 10.83 -14.94
CA THR A 101 -0.14 11.02 -15.87
C THR A 101 -0.36 10.31 -17.22
N HIS A 102 -1.23 9.30 -17.25
CA HIS A 102 -1.54 8.51 -18.45
C HIS A 102 -2.92 8.81 -19.04
N LEU A 103 -3.71 9.64 -18.36
CA LEU A 103 -5.01 10.06 -18.85
C LEU A 103 -4.82 11.39 -19.59
N SER A 104 -5.12 11.39 -20.89
CA SER A 104 -5.32 12.65 -21.59
C SER A 104 -6.53 13.38 -20.98
N PRO A 105 -6.51 14.72 -20.87
CA PRO A 105 -7.68 15.47 -20.45
C PRO A 105 -8.86 15.10 -21.34
N ASP A 106 -9.94 14.59 -20.75
CA ASP A 106 -11.17 14.28 -21.48
C ASP A 106 -11.93 15.60 -21.69
N PRO A 107 -12.06 16.10 -22.94
CA PRO A 107 -12.70 17.39 -23.21
C PRO A 107 -14.20 17.41 -22.87
N ARG A 108 -14.78 16.29 -22.42
CA ARG A 108 -16.21 16.16 -22.04
C ARG A 108 -16.47 16.26 -20.54
N ARG A 109 -15.47 16.59 -19.71
CA ARG A 109 -15.58 16.64 -18.24
C ARG A 109 -15.37 18.03 -17.63
N GLU A 110 -15.41 19.10 -18.43
CA GLU A 110 -15.45 20.50 -17.96
C GLU A 110 -16.88 21.04 -17.83
#